data_AF-A0A2E4L1Q5-F1
#
_entry.id   AF-A0A2E4L1Q5-F1
#
_cell.length_a   1.000
_cell.length_b   1.000
_cell.length_c   1.000
_cell.angle_alpha   90.00
_cell.angle_beta   90.00
_cell.angle_gamma   90.00
#
_symmetry.space_group_name_H-M   'P 1'
#
loop_
_entity.id
_entity.type
_entity.pdbx_description
1 polymer ?
#
loop_
_entity_poly.entity_id
_entity_poly.type
_entity_poly.pdbx_seq_one_letter_code
_entity_poly.pdbx_strand_id
1 'polypeptide(L)'
;MIRFLSLFVLSSILFSQEIDWNDKPNPITAIHIFCDTEGIPIYVDGIQVGASPVKDPVQVAPGWHQVSYFPPELTINTRSITQNRKMRDMIKLARQDVLVEEGRTIRVVLGYRSIEAEAMEYERKLSSSRWVGLGMVFTVFILIAWGLM
;
A
#
# COMPACT_ATOMS: atom_id res chain seq x y z
N MET A 1 -17.19 41.81 -56.62
CA MET A 1 -17.50 41.08 -55.36
C MET A 1 -17.29 39.56 -55.47
N ILE A 2 -17.44 38.93 -56.64
CA ILE A 2 -17.24 37.45 -56.79
C ILE A 2 -15.80 36.96 -56.51
N ARG A 3 -14.76 37.75 -56.80
CA ARG A 3 -13.34 37.34 -56.61
C ARG A 3 -12.87 37.29 -55.15
N PHE A 4 -13.50 38.05 -54.25
CA PHE A 4 -13.17 38.01 -52.81
C PHE A 4 -13.79 36.79 -52.12
N LEU A 5 -14.92 36.30 -52.65
CA LEU A 5 -15.60 35.12 -52.12
C LEU A 5 -14.78 33.83 -52.36
N SER A 6 -14.08 33.71 -53.50
CA SER A 6 -13.28 32.51 -53.80
C SER A 6 -12.04 32.39 -52.91
N LEU A 7 -11.51 33.51 -52.41
CA LEU A 7 -10.35 33.52 -51.53
C LEU A 7 -10.70 33.08 -50.11
N PHE A 8 -11.94 33.34 -49.67
CA PHE A 8 -12.45 32.88 -48.38
C PHE A 8 -12.71 31.36 -48.36
N VAL A 9 -13.17 30.80 -49.47
CA VAL A 9 -13.41 29.35 -49.61
C VAL A 9 -12.11 28.53 -49.63
N LEU A 10 -10.99 29.11 -50.09
CA LEU A 10 -9.70 28.42 -50.07
C LEU A 10 -9.09 28.31 -48.65
N SER A 11 -9.41 29.23 -47.74
CA SER A 11 -8.90 29.26 -46.36
C SER A 11 -9.46 28.12 -45.50
N SER A 12 -10.71 27.72 -45.73
CA SER A 12 -11.40 26.67 -44.95
C SER A 12 -10.81 25.26 -45.13
N ILE A 13 -9.96 25.03 -46.12
CA ILE A 13 -9.41 23.70 -46.42
C ILE A 13 -8.10 23.44 -45.65
N LEU A 14 -7.44 24.47 -45.11
CA LEU A 14 -6.12 24.33 -44.48
C LEU A 14 -6.15 23.90 -43.00
N PHE A 15 -7.33 23.79 -42.38
CA PHE A 15 -7.45 23.45 -40.95
C PHE A 15 -7.96 22.03 -40.65
N SER A 16 -8.09 21.16 -41.65
CA SER A 16 -8.38 19.75 -41.40
C SER A 16 -7.10 18.98 -41.07
N GLN A 17 -6.49 19.26 -39.91
CA GLN A 17 -5.50 18.34 -39.35
C GLN A 17 -6.27 17.14 -38.79
N GLU A 18 -6.14 16.00 -39.44
CA GLU A 18 -6.59 14.73 -38.90
C GLU A 18 -5.70 14.37 -37.70
N ILE A 19 -6.31 14.23 -36.52
CA ILE A 19 -5.62 13.67 -35.37
C ILE A 19 -5.47 12.18 -35.68
N ASP A 20 -4.24 11.76 -35.98
CA ASP A 20 -3.92 10.35 -36.20
C ASP A 20 -4.05 9.59 -34.87
N TRP A 21 -5.21 8.97 -34.65
CA TRP A 21 -5.51 8.14 -33.48
C TRP A 21 -4.76 6.79 -33.48
N ASN A 22 -4.00 6.50 -34.54
CA ASN A 22 -3.23 5.26 -34.64
C ASN A 22 -2.01 5.25 -33.72
N ASP A 23 -1.52 6.43 -33.32
CA ASP A 23 -0.54 6.60 -32.25
C ASP A 23 -1.28 6.53 -30.91
N LYS A 24 -1.67 5.31 -30.52
CA LYS A 24 -2.35 5.07 -29.24
C LYS A 24 -1.48 5.67 -28.13
N PRO A 25 -2.02 6.54 -27.25
CA PRO A 25 -1.30 6.93 -26.06
C PRO A 25 -0.92 5.65 -25.31
N ASN A 26 0.32 5.60 -24.82
CA ASN A 26 1.00 4.50 -24.13
C ASN A 26 0.02 3.48 -23.54
N PRO A 27 0.20 2.17 -23.81
CA PRO A 27 -0.79 1.17 -23.44
C PRO A 27 -1.06 1.24 -21.93
N ILE A 28 -2.33 1.45 -21.57
CA ILE A 28 -2.74 1.82 -20.21
C ILE A 28 -2.33 0.70 -19.24
N THR A 29 -1.35 1.00 -18.41
CA THR A 29 -0.89 0.18 -17.30
C THR A 29 -1.70 0.49 -16.05
N ALA A 30 -2.22 -0.55 -15.41
CA ALA A 30 -3.08 -0.36 -14.25
C ALA A 30 -2.91 -1.43 -13.17
N ILE A 31 -3.21 -1.08 -11.93
CA ILE A 31 -3.20 -1.98 -10.78
C ILE A 31 -4.63 -2.07 -10.26
N HIS A 32 -5.15 -3.29 -10.18
CA HIS A 32 -6.42 -3.58 -9.56
C HIS A 32 -6.19 -4.11 -8.15
N ILE A 33 -6.56 -3.33 -7.15
CA ILE A 33 -6.24 -3.59 -5.74
C ILE A 33 -7.45 -4.24 -5.06
N PHE A 34 -7.25 -5.39 -4.42
CA PHE A 34 -8.23 -6.06 -3.57
C PHE A 34 -7.70 -6.10 -2.14
N CYS A 35 -8.56 -5.81 -1.19
CA CYS A 35 -8.26 -5.93 0.23
C CYS A 35 -9.40 -6.68 0.93
N ASP A 36 -9.05 -7.45 1.95
CA ASP A 36 -9.98 -8.27 2.74
C ASP A 36 -10.81 -7.46 3.74
N THR A 37 -10.44 -6.21 3.99
CA THR A 37 -11.02 -5.34 5.00
C THR A 37 -11.47 -4.01 4.38
N GLU A 38 -12.65 -3.56 4.74
CA GLU A 38 -13.27 -2.35 4.20
C GLU A 38 -12.80 -1.08 4.93
N GLY A 39 -12.80 0.06 4.24
CA GLY A 39 -12.53 1.38 4.81
C GLY A 39 -11.06 1.72 5.06
N ILE A 40 -10.13 0.83 4.70
CA ILE A 40 -8.69 1.05 4.92
C ILE A 40 -8.11 1.92 3.80
N PRO A 41 -7.35 2.99 4.12
CA PRO A 41 -6.69 3.80 3.11
C PRO A 41 -5.58 2.98 2.42
N ILE A 42 -5.53 3.08 1.09
CA ILE A 42 -4.53 2.41 0.27
C ILE A 42 -3.65 3.48 -0.38
N TYR A 43 -2.35 3.21 -0.35
CA TYR A 43 -1.31 4.04 -0.93
C TYR A 43 -0.60 3.27 -2.04
N VAL A 44 -0.35 3.95 -3.16
CA VAL A 44 0.49 3.47 -4.26
C VAL A 44 1.64 4.46 -4.41
N ASP A 45 2.87 3.98 -4.27
CA ASP A 45 4.11 4.79 -4.28
C ASP A 45 4.08 5.96 -3.29
N GLY A 46 3.36 5.79 -2.18
CA GLY A 46 3.18 6.82 -1.15
C GLY A 46 2.05 7.82 -1.41
N ILE A 47 1.38 7.77 -2.56
CA ILE A 47 0.21 8.60 -2.87
C ILE A 47 -1.06 7.85 -2.48
N GLN A 48 -1.96 8.52 -1.76
CA GLN A 48 -3.25 7.93 -1.39
C GLN A 48 -4.15 7.83 -2.62
N VAL A 49 -4.55 6.60 -2.98
CA VAL A 49 -5.41 6.34 -4.15
C VAL A 49 -6.88 6.22 -3.79
N GLY A 50 -7.19 5.82 -2.55
CA GLY A 50 -8.56 5.66 -2.09
C GLY A 50 -8.66 4.81 -0.82
N ALA A 51 -9.90 4.45 -0.47
CA ALA A 51 -10.20 3.51 0.60
C ALA A 51 -10.64 2.16 0.03
N SER A 52 -10.30 1.07 0.71
CA SER A 52 -10.72 -0.29 0.36
C SER A 52 -12.25 -0.44 0.47
N PRO A 53 -12.91 -1.13 -0.46
CA PRO A 53 -12.39 -1.64 -1.74
C PRO A 53 -12.23 -0.50 -2.77
N VAL A 54 -11.10 -0.50 -3.49
CA VAL A 54 -10.87 0.48 -4.57
C VAL A 54 -11.74 0.07 -5.77
N LYS A 55 -12.69 0.92 -6.15
CA LYS A 55 -13.67 0.63 -7.21
C LYS A 55 -13.04 0.61 -8.60
N ASP A 56 -12.17 1.56 -8.87
CA ASP A 56 -11.56 1.76 -10.18
C ASP A 56 -10.10 1.30 -10.19
N PRO A 57 -9.62 0.69 -11.28
CA PRO A 57 -8.21 0.32 -11.40
C PRO A 57 -7.33 1.58 -11.39
N VAL A 58 -6.25 1.54 -10.62
CA VAL A 58 -5.32 2.67 -10.48
C VAL A 58 -4.36 2.65 -11.66
N GLN A 59 -4.38 3.69 -12.49
CA GLN A 59 -3.42 3.83 -13.58
C GLN A 59 -2.05 4.22 -13.03
N VAL A 60 -1.02 3.48 -13.41
CA VAL A 60 0.36 3.66 -12.96
C VAL A 60 1.30 3.62 -14.17
N ALA A 61 2.54 4.09 -14.03
CA ALA A 61 3.56 3.89 -15.06
C ALA A 61 3.91 2.39 -15.21
N PRO A 62 4.56 1.96 -16.30
CA PRO A 62 5.23 0.66 -16.32
C PRO A 62 6.44 0.69 -15.38
N GLY A 63 6.59 -0.30 -14.51
CA GLY A 63 7.70 -0.38 -13.57
C GLY A 63 7.38 -1.04 -12.23
N TRP A 64 8.27 -0.85 -11.27
CA TRP A 64 8.08 -1.29 -9.89
C TRP A 64 7.21 -0.28 -9.15
N HIS A 65 6.11 -0.78 -8.60
CA HIS A 65 5.18 -0.01 -7.79
C HIS A 65 5.04 -0.63 -6.42
N GLN A 66 4.94 0.23 -5.41
CA GLN A 66 4.77 -0.17 -4.03
C GLN A 66 3.33 0.09 -3.59
N VAL A 67 2.63 -0.95 -3.16
CA VAL A 67 1.28 -0.83 -2.60
C VAL A 67 1.34 -1.06 -1.09
N SER A 68 0.80 -0.12 -0.31
CA SER A 68 0.81 -0.20 1.16
C SER A 68 -0.43 0.39 1.81
N TYR A 69 -0.71 -0.04 3.04
CA TYR A 69 -1.74 0.57 3.90
C TYR A 69 -1.26 1.82 4.64
N PHE A 70 0.06 1.95 4.76
CA PHE A 70 0.69 2.99 5.56
C PHE A 70 1.09 4.19 4.68
N PRO A 71 0.94 5.42 5.19
CA PRO A 71 1.44 6.60 4.51
C PRO A 71 2.98 6.61 4.47
N PRO A 72 3.61 7.27 3.47
CA PRO A 72 5.06 7.31 3.33
C PRO A 72 5.75 8.09 4.47
N GLU A 73 5.05 9.09 5.03
CA GLU A 73 5.56 9.95 6.11
C GLU A 73 5.26 9.42 7.50
N LEU A 74 5.33 8.10 7.72
CA LEU A 74 5.44 7.58 9.08
C LEU A 74 6.82 7.94 9.64
N THR A 75 7.01 9.22 9.98
CA THR A 75 8.12 9.67 10.82
C THR A 75 7.97 8.91 12.13
N ILE A 76 8.86 7.96 12.37
CA ILE A 76 8.82 7.06 13.52
C ILE A 76 9.22 7.86 14.77
N ASN A 77 8.40 8.82 15.17
CA ASN A 77 8.55 9.60 16.38
C ASN A 77 7.94 8.82 17.53
N THR A 78 8.66 7.83 18.05
CA THR A 78 8.21 7.12 19.26
C THR A 78 9.39 6.84 20.19
N ARG A 79 9.20 7.24 21.45
CA ARG A 79 10.19 7.32 22.55
C ARG A 79 10.82 5.99 22.97
N SER A 80 10.58 4.87 22.28
CA SER A 80 11.15 3.56 22.63
C SER A 80 11.66 2.78 21.41
N ILE A 81 12.91 2.29 21.49
CA ILE A 81 13.59 1.52 20.44
C ILE A 81 12.83 0.22 20.10
N THR A 82 12.17 -0.39 21.09
CA THR A 82 11.41 -1.64 20.92
C THR A 82 10.09 -1.45 20.15
N GLN A 83 9.33 -0.38 20.43
CA GLN A 83 8.14 -0.05 19.63
C GLN A 83 8.52 0.31 18.19
N ASN A 84 9.68 0.95 18.00
CA ASN A 84 10.22 1.24 16.67
C ASN A 84 10.45 -0.06 15.88
N ARG A 85 11.03 -1.10 16.49
CA ARG A 85 11.24 -2.40 15.80
C ARG A 85 9.93 -3.05 15.37
N LYS A 86 8.95 -3.19 16.28
CA LYS A 86 7.64 -3.80 15.95
C LYS A 86 6.95 -3.04 14.82
N MET A 87 6.88 -1.71 14.92
CA MET A 87 6.25 -0.87 13.92
C MET A 87 6.96 -1.00 12.56
N ARG A 88 8.30 -1.00 12.52
CA ARG A 88 9.06 -1.19 11.28
C ARG A 88 8.80 -2.54 10.65
N ASP A 89 8.75 -3.60 11.45
CA ASP A 89 8.50 -4.95 10.94
C ASP A 89 7.06 -5.05 10.39
N MET A 90 6.07 -4.46 11.07
CA MET A 90 4.69 -4.36 10.55
C MET A 90 4.60 -3.55 9.25
N ILE A 91 5.27 -2.40 9.16
CA ILE A 91 5.27 -1.57 7.94
C ILE A 91 5.88 -2.35 6.76
N LYS A 92 6.92 -3.14 7.00
CA LYS A 92 7.53 -4.00 5.97
C LYS A 92 6.57 -5.10 5.49
N LEU A 93 5.83 -5.72 6.41
CA LEU A 93 4.87 -6.78 6.07
C LEU A 93 3.64 -6.21 5.34
N ALA A 94 3.23 -4.99 5.66
CA ALA A 94 2.09 -4.29 5.06
C ALA A 94 2.39 -3.63 3.70
N ARG A 95 3.58 -3.88 3.15
CA ARG A 95 4.07 -3.29 1.91
C ARG A 95 4.30 -4.41 0.90
N GLN A 96 3.70 -4.26 -0.28
CA GLN A 96 3.83 -5.20 -1.37
C GLN A 96 4.39 -4.50 -2.60
N ASP A 97 5.55 -4.94 -3.05
CA ASP A 97 6.17 -4.46 -4.28
C ASP A 97 5.68 -5.31 -5.47
N VAL A 98 5.23 -4.65 -6.53
CA VAL A 98 4.58 -5.26 -7.69
C VAL A 98 5.21 -4.69 -8.95
N LEU A 99 5.62 -5.57 -9.87
CA LEU A 99 6.15 -5.19 -11.17
C LEU A 99 5.02 -5.15 -12.20
N VAL A 100 4.74 -3.97 -12.75
CA VAL A 100 3.71 -3.75 -13.78
C VAL A 100 4.36 -3.62 -15.15
N GLU A 101 4.03 -4.55 -16.05
CA GLU A 101 4.43 -4.50 -17.46
C GLU A 101 3.56 -3.53 -18.26
N GLU A 102 4.12 -2.95 -19.33
CA GLU A 102 3.42 -2.04 -20.24
C GLU A 102 2.12 -2.67 -20.79
N GLY A 103 1.01 -1.93 -20.76
CA GLY A 103 -0.29 -2.38 -21.24
C GLY A 103 -0.97 -3.51 -20.47
N ARG A 104 -0.42 -3.93 -19.32
CA ARG A 104 -1.06 -4.94 -18.48
C ARG A 104 -1.76 -4.33 -17.27
N THR A 105 -2.86 -4.97 -16.89
CA THR A 105 -3.52 -4.75 -15.61
C THR A 105 -3.17 -5.87 -14.65
N ILE A 106 -2.56 -5.54 -13.51
CA ILE A 106 -2.15 -6.54 -12.51
C ILE A 106 -3.11 -6.51 -11.33
N ARG A 107 -3.50 -7.70 -10.88
CA ARG A 107 -4.28 -7.89 -9.67
C ARG A 107 -3.34 -7.98 -8.47
N VAL A 108 -3.52 -7.08 -7.50
CA VAL A 108 -2.80 -7.06 -6.23
C VAL A 108 -3.78 -7.35 -5.11
N VAL A 109 -3.47 -8.33 -4.28
CA VAL A 109 -4.32 -8.74 -3.16
C VAL A 109 -3.55 -8.46 -1.87
N LEU A 110 -4.04 -7.51 -1.08
CA LEU A 110 -3.49 -7.22 0.24
C LEU A 110 -4.38 -7.84 1.31
N GLY A 111 -3.79 -8.58 2.24
CA GLY A 111 -4.49 -9.11 3.43
C GLY A 111 -4.17 -8.25 4.64
N TYR A 112 -5.15 -7.53 5.20
CA TYR A 112 -4.97 -6.76 6.41
C TYR A 112 -5.07 -7.65 7.66
N ARG A 113 -6.03 -8.59 7.65
CA ARG A 113 -6.30 -9.46 8.82
C ARG A 113 -5.12 -10.35 9.18
N SER A 114 -4.33 -10.79 8.21
CA SER A 114 -3.12 -11.58 8.45
C SER A 114 -2.05 -10.78 9.19
N ILE A 115 -1.86 -9.51 8.82
CA ILE A 115 -0.89 -8.60 9.45
C ILE A 115 -1.32 -8.28 10.87
N GLU A 116 -2.61 -8.03 11.08
CA GLU A 116 -3.19 -7.79 12.41
C GLU A 116 -3.04 -9.02 13.32
N ALA A 117 -3.33 -10.22 12.80
CA ALA A 117 -3.16 -11.47 13.54
C ALA A 117 -1.71 -11.69 13.97
N GLU A 118 -0.74 -11.46 13.10
CA GLU A 118 0.69 -11.57 13.42
C GLU A 118 1.11 -10.54 14.49
N ALA A 119 0.60 -9.32 14.40
CA ALA A 119 0.85 -8.28 15.39
C ALA A 119 0.29 -8.63 16.78
N MET A 120 -0.91 -9.24 16.83
CA MET A 120 -1.53 -9.73 18.07
C MET A 120 -0.78 -10.93 18.65
N GLU A 121 -0.35 -11.88 17.82
CA GLU A 121 0.43 -13.04 18.27
C GLU A 121 1.77 -12.62 18.90
N TYR A 122 2.43 -11.62 18.31
CA TYR A 122 3.66 -11.07 18.87
C TYR A 122 3.45 -10.48 20.28
N GLU A 123 2.37 -9.73 20.49
CA GLU A 123 2.01 -9.19 21.81
C GLU A 123 1.63 -10.29 22.80
N ARG A 124 0.88 -11.31 22.35
CA ARG A 124 0.53 -12.46 23.17
C ARG A 124 1.80 -13.19 23.65
N LYS A 125 2.77 -13.42 22.77
CA LYS A 125 4.06 -14.06 23.12
C LYS A 125 4.85 -13.22 24.14
N LEU A 126 4.88 -11.90 23.98
CA LEU A 126 5.58 -11.01 24.92
C LEU A 126 4.88 -10.94 26.29
N SER A 127 3.56 -10.83 26.32
CA SER A 127 2.78 -10.76 27.55
C SER A 127 2.78 -12.09 28.32
N SER A 128 2.66 -13.23 27.62
CA SER A 128 2.75 -14.55 28.24
C SER A 128 4.11 -14.78 28.91
N SER A 129 5.19 -14.33 28.27
CA SER A 129 6.54 -14.47 28.81
C SER A 129 6.74 -13.77 30.16
N ARG A 130 6.04 -12.65 30.41
CA ARG A 130 6.11 -11.93 31.70
C ARG A 130 5.46 -12.70 32.83
N TRP A 131 4.28 -13.28 32.59
CA TRP A 131 3.56 -14.08 33.59
C TRP A 131 4.26 -15.40 33.90
N VAL A 132 4.81 -16.06 32.88
CA VAL A 132 5.63 -17.26 33.05
C VAL A 132 6.88 -16.97 33.87
N GLY A 133 7.60 -15.88 33.57
CA GLY A 133 8.77 -15.47 34.35
C GLY A 133 8.45 -15.11 35.80
N LEU A 134 7.34 -14.39 36.04
CA LEU A 134 6.87 -14.08 37.39
C LEU A 134 6.58 -15.35 38.20
N GLY A 135 5.90 -16.34 37.58
CA GLY A 135 5.61 -17.62 38.21
C GLY A 135 6.89 -18.36 38.62
N MET A 136 7.90 -18.40 37.74
CA MET A 136 9.19 -19.02 38.04
C MET A 136 9.87 -18.37 39.26
N VAL A 137 9.86 -17.04 39.34
CA VAL A 137 10.42 -16.32 40.50
C VAL A 137 9.67 -16.67 41.79
N PHE A 138 8.33 -16.70 41.77
CA PHE A 138 7.54 -17.12 42.93
C PHE A 138 7.81 -18.57 43.34
N THR A 139 7.98 -19.49 42.39
CA THR A 139 8.33 -20.88 42.72
C THR A 139 9.68 -20.98 43.44
N VAL A 140 10.68 -20.18 43.04
CA VAL A 140 11.97 -20.12 43.72
C VAL A 140 11.82 -19.56 45.14
N PHE A 141 11.05 -18.49 45.33
CA PHE A 141 10.78 -17.96 46.67
C PHE A 141 10.06 -18.96 47.58
N ILE A 142 9.11 -19.72 47.05
CA ILE A 142 8.40 -20.78 47.80
C ILE A 142 9.38 -21.88 48.22
N LEU A 143 10.26 -22.34 47.32
CA LEU A 143 11.25 -23.36 47.63
C LEU A 143 12.26 -22.89 48.70
N ILE A 144 12.72 -21.64 48.63
CA ILE A 144 13.59 -21.06 49.65
C ILE A 144 12.85 -20.99 50.99
N ALA A 145 11.61 -20.52 51.01
CA ALA A 145 10.81 -20.42 52.23
C ALA A 145 10.57 -21.79 52.88
N TRP A 146 10.31 -22.82 52.07
CA TRP A 146 10.17 -24.20 52.53
C TRP A 146 11.49 -24.81 53.03
N GLY A 147 12.62 -24.50 52.39
CA GLY A 147 13.92 -25.01 52.81
C GLY A 147 14.52 -24.30 54.03
N LEU A 148 13.96 -23.14 54.43
CA LEU A 148 14.40 -22.37 55.60
C LEU A 148 13.64 -22.73 56.90
N MET A 149 12.51 -23.44 56.79
CA MET A 149 11.74 -24.02 57.90
C MET A 149 12.21 -25.44 58.20
#